data_AF-A0A0F9PE75-F1
#
_entry.id   AF-A0A0F9PE75-F1
#
_cell.length_a   1.000
_cell.length_b   1.000
_cell.length_c   1.000
_cell.angle_alpha   90.00
_cell.angle_beta   90.00
_cell.angle_gamma   90.00
#
_symmetry.space_group_name_H-M   'P 1'
#
loop_
_entity.id
_entity.type
_entity.pdbx_description
1 polymer ?
#
loop_
_entity_poly.entity_id
_entity_poly.type
_entity_poly.pdbx_seq_one_letter_code
_entity_poly.pdbx_strand_id
1 'polypeptide(L)' 'MPVTLDDFLKREIIAAVDIETTGFSHQEDCIVEIGICELDLDSGECRELFNKVIQESHLSPISSKCLDF' A
#
# COMPACT_ATOMS: atom_id res chain seq x y z
N MET A 1 28.03 6.67 8.94
CA MET A 1 28.39 5.31 8.51
C MET A 1 27.42 4.90 7.42
N PRO A 2 27.87 4.39 6.26
CA PRO A 2 26.95 3.92 5.23
C PRO A 2 26.28 2.62 5.69
N VAL A 3 24.99 2.48 5.40
CA VAL A 3 24.24 1.22 5.59
C VAL A 3 24.73 0.23 4.54
N THR A 4 25.06 -1.00 4.92
CA THR A 4 25.54 -2.05 4.00
C THR A 4 24.40 -2.98 3.59
N LEU A 5 24.59 -3.73 2.49
CA LEU A 5 23.69 -4.83 2.09
C LEU A 5 23.54 -5.87 3.21
N ASP A 6 24.60 -6.13 3.97
CA ASP A 6 24.59 -7.06 5.09
C ASP A 6 23.71 -6.57 6.25
N ASP A 7 23.58 -5.25 6.43
CA ASP A 7 22.66 -4.67 7.41
C ASP A 7 21.19 -4.76 6.96
N PHE A 8 20.92 -4.80 5.65
CA PHE A 8 19.60 -5.11 5.09
C PHE A 8 19.25 -6.60 5.20
N LEU A 9 20.22 -7.49 5.06
CA LEU A 9 20.04 -8.94 5.04
C LEU A 9 19.95 -9.59 6.44
N LYS A 10 20.02 -8.82 7.52
CA LYS A 10 19.93 -9.36 8.90
C LYS A 10 18.58 -9.98 9.25
N ARG A 11 17.54 -9.62 8.50
CA ARG A 11 16.23 -10.28 8.43
C ARG A 11 15.75 -10.14 7.00
N GLU A 12 15.40 -11.24 6.35
CA GLU A 12 14.87 -11.21 5.00
C GLU A 12 13.40 -10.72 5.04
N ILE A 13 13.20 -9.45 5.35
CA ILE A 13 11.87 -8.82 5.39
C ILE A 13 11.64 -8.05 4.09
N ILE A 14 10.52 -8.35 3.43
CA ILE A 14 10.04 -7.62 2.25
C ILE A 14 8.80 -6.81 2.65
N ALA A 15 8.75 -5.54 2.28
CA ALA A 15 7.51 -4.79 2.28
C ALA A 15 6.86 -4.92 0.89
N ALA A 16 5.69 -5.55 0.81
CA ALA A 16 4.88 -5.53 -0.39
C ALA A 16 3.91 -4.34 -0.31
N VAL A 17 3.86 -3.57 -1.39
CA VAL A 17 3.01 -2.37 -1.50
C VAL A 17 2.07 -2.58 -2.67
N ASP A 18 0.78 -2.47 -2.37
CA ASP A 18 -0.31 -2.54 -3.34
C ASP A 18 -1.02 -1.19 -3.40
N ILE A 19 -1.26 -0.68 -4.61
CA ILE A 19 -1.78 0.67 -4.84
C ILE A 19 -2.91 0.58 -5.85
N GLU A 20 -4.09 0.99 -5.42
CA GLU A 20 -5.24 1.14 -6.30
C GLU A 20 -5.41 2.60 -6.71
N THR A 21 -5.74 2.79 -7.98
CA THR A 21 -5.94 4.12 -8.56
C THR A 21 -7.32 4.25 -9.19
N THR A 22 -7.73 5.49 -9.47
CA THR A 22 -8.99 5.76 -10.17
C THR A 22 -9.04 5.16 -11.58
N GLY A 23 -7.90 4.96 -12.24
CA GLY A 23 -7.78 4.28 -13.54
C GLY A 23 -8.49 4.96 -14.72
N PHE A 24 -8.79 6.26 -14.63
CA PHE A 24 -9.50 7.01 -15.68
C PHE A 24 -8.55 7.77 -16.62
N SER A 25 -7.43 8.31 -16.11
CA SER A 25 -6.49 9.12 -16.88
C SER A 25 -5.11 9.14 -16.22
N HIS A 26 -4.06 8.75 -16.94
CA HIS A 26 -2.69 8.73 -16.40
C HIS A 26 -2.17 10.09 -15.89
N GLN A 27 -2.79 11.21 -16.30
CA GLN A 27 -2.41 12.55 -15.86
C GLN A 27 -3.21 13.05 -14.66
N GLU A 28 -4.36 12.44 -14.38
CA GLU A 28 -5.30 12.87 -13.33
C GLU A 28 -5.65 11.74 -12.37
N ASP A 29 -5.01 10.58 -12.51
CA ASP A 29 -5.28 9.42 -11.68
C ASP A 29 -4.88 9.70 -10.24
N CYS A 30 -5.83 9.41 -9.37
CA CYS A 30 -5.67 9.54 -7.94
C CYS A 30 -5.45 8.17 -7.33
N ILE A 31 -4.64 8.11 -6.27
CA ILE A 31 -4.56 6.92 -5.42
C ILE A 31 -5.83 6.88 -4.58
N VAL A 32 -6.53 5.75 -4.58
CA VAL A 32 -7.77 5.54 -3.82
C VAL A 32 -7.60 4.56 -2.67
N GLU A 33 -6.56 3.72 -2.70
CA GLU A 33 -6.22 2.79 -1.64
C GLU A 33 -4.71 2.54 -1.61
N ILE A 34 -4.17 2.34 -0.40
CA ILE A 34 -2.81 1.85 -0.21
C ILE A 34 -2.85 0.70 0.80
N GLY A 35 -2.37 -0.46 0.36
CA GLY A 35 -2.09 -1.62 1.19
C GLY A 35 -0.58 -1.82 1.33
N ILE A 36 -0.12 -2.07 2.56
CA ILE A 36 1.28 -2.43 2.84
C ILE A 36 1.27 -3.61 3.80
N CYS A 37 1.94 -4.69 3.40
CA CYS A 37 2.25 -5.80 4.29
C CYS A 37 3.75 -6.06 4.38
N GLU A 38 4.15 -6.54 5.54
CA GLU A 38 5.47 -7.09 5.82
C GLU A 38 5.42 -8.59 5.57
N LEU A 39 6.35 -9.10 4.77
CA LEU A 39 6.60 -10.52 4.57
C LEU A 39 7.96 -10.86 5.20
N ASP A 40 7.93 -11.71 6.21
CA ASP A 40 9.12 -12.34 6.77
C ASP A 40 9.44 -13.60 5.94
N LEU A 41 10.55 -13.60 5.21
CA LEU A 41 10.91 -14.71 4.32
C LEU A 41 11.43 -15.95 5.06
N ASP A 42 11.87 -15.80 6.31
CA ASP A 42 12.33 -16.93 7.13
C ASP A 42 11.15 -17.79 7.58
N SER A 43 10.07 -17.14 8.03
CA SER A 43 8.86 -17.78 8.57
C SER A 43 7.74 -17.94 7.54
N GLY A 44 7.74 -17.12 6.49
CA GLY A 44 6.62 -16.97 5.56
C GLY A 44 5.43 -16.22 6.15
N GLU A 45 5.55 -15.64 7.36
CA GLU A 45 4.48 -14.85 7.97
C GLU A 45 4.29 -13.53 7.23
N CYS A 46 3.01 -13.19 7.01
CA CYS A 46 2.59 -11.93 6.42
C CYS A 46 1.84 -11.12 7.46
N ARG A 47 2.27 -9.87 7.67
CA ARG A 47 1.70 -8.96 8.66
C ARG A 47 1.28 -7.67 7.99
N GLU A 48 0.02 -7.27 8.14
CA GLU A 48 -0.45 -5.97 7.69
C GLU A 48 0.26 -4.85 8.47
N LEU A 49 0.85 -3.90 7.75
CA LEU A 49 1.45 -2.69 8.33
C LEU A 49 0.56 -1.47 8.13
N PHE A 50 -0.12 -1.41 6.98
CA PHE A 50 -0.98 -0.29 6.61
C PHE A 50 -2.05 -0.75 5.63
N ASN A 51 -3.28 -0.29 5.84
CA ASN A 51 -4.40 -0.50 4.93
C ASN A 51 -5.38 0.66 5.07
N LYS A 52 -5.46 1.50 4.04
CA LYS A 52 -6.35 2.67 4.03
C LYS A 52 -6.89 2.98 2.63
N VAL A 53 -8.19 3.23 2.60
CA VAL A 53 -8.86 4.00 1.55
C VAL A 53 -8.50 5.48 1.70
N ILE A 54 -8.09 6.10 0.60
CA ILE A 54 -7.74 7.51 0.49
C ILE A 54 -8.95 8.26 -0.07
N GLN A 55 -9.40 9.29 0.66
CA GLN A 55 -10.41 10.23 0.15
C GLN A 55 -9.72 11.50 -0.31
N GLU A 56 -9.59 11.66 -1.63
CA GLU A 56 -9.07 12.89 -2.20
C GLU A 56 -10.06 14.05 -2.00
N SER A 57 -9.55 15.18 -1.51
CA SER A 57 -10.38 16.36 -1.17
C SER A 57 -11.14 16.96 -2.36
N HIS A 58 -10.64 16.72 -3.57
CA HIS A 58 -11.22 17.21 -4.82
C HIS A 58 -12.18 16.20 -5.46
N LEU A 59 -12.21 14.94 -4.99
CA LEU A 59 -13.21 13.95 -5.38
C LEU A 59 -14.44 14.12 -4.49
N SER A 60 -15.54 14.58 -5.06
CA SER A 60 -16.82 14.65 -4.34
C SER A 60 -17.31 13.23 -4.02
N PRO A 61 -17.76 12.93 -2.80
CA PRO A 61 -18.33 11.63 -2.49
C PRO A 61 -19.59 11.42 -3.34
N ILE A 62 -19.53 10.48 -4.29
CA ILE A 62 -20.73 9.97 -4.94
C ILE A 62 -21.51 9.25 -3.83
N SER A 63 -22.76 9.67 -3.63
CA SER A 63 -23.66 9.23 -2.57
C SER A 63 -23.52 7.75 -2.21
N SER A 64 -23.35 7.50 -0.92
CA SER A 64 -23.25 6.22 -0.22
C SER A 64 -24.29 5.19 -0.66
N LYS A 65 -23.92 4.32 -1.62
CA LYS A 65 -24.66 3.06 -1.87
C LYS A 65 -23.83 1.85 -2.32
N CYS A 66 -22.52 1.97 -2.56
CA CYS A 66 -21.74 0.85 -3.08
C CYS A 66 -20.32 0.78 -2.49
N LEU A 67 -20.17 0.69 -1.17
CA LEU A 67 -18.88 0.31 -0.54
C LEU A 67 -19.18 -0.46 0.75
N ASP A 68 -19.74 -1.66 0.59
CA ASP A 68 -19.62 -2.72 1.59
C ASP A 68 -18.48 -3.63 1.06
N PHE A 69 -17.25 -3.35 1.48
CA PHE A 69 -16.11 -4.25 1.34
C PHE A 69 -15.81 -4.89 2.71
#